data_AF-A0A841JZQ6-F1
#
_entry.id   AF-A0A841JZQ6-F1
#
_cell.length_a   1.000
_cell.length_b   1.000
_cell.length_c   1.000
_cell.angle_alpha   90.00
_cell.angle_beta   90.00
_cell.angle_gamma   90.00
#
_symmetry.space_group_name_H-M   'P 1'
#
loop_
_entity.id
_entity.type
_entity.pdbx_description
1 polymer ?
#
loop_
_entity_poly.entity_id
_entity_poly.type
_entity_poly.pdbx_seq_one_letter_code
_entity_poly.pdbx_strand_id
1 'polypeptide(L)'
;MPTKAIRKSGLDDPSLRSPLPIHGWLEDHAEPDHRLPADRDADLAFSIHLFRLTVPQQRRPIRILIVAAIDIYGIYEGLGSRSQCSKWLNRLSGGTISKRHRENLLRILDMHSYAALPELWIPPDRLDFLGFQRVDG
;
A
#
# COMPACT_ATOMS: atom_id res chain seq x y z
N MET A 1 52.43 -34.19 16.35
CA MET A 1 51.71 -34.45 17.61
C MET A 1 50.21 -34.54 17.32
N PRO A 2 49.50 -35.52 17.89
CA PRO A 2 48.12 -35.88 17.55
C PRO A 2 47.10 -35.30 18.56
N THR A 3 45.84 -35.15 18.13
CA THR A 3 44.68 -35.26 19.04
C THR A 3 43.48 -35.90 18.34
N LYS A 4 43.32 -37.21 18.58
CA LYS A 4 42.05 -37.98 18.64
C LYS A 4 41.19 -37.40 19.79
N ALA A 5 39.87 -37.53 19.95
CA ALA A 5 38.75 -38.30 19.40
C ALA A 5 37.45 -37.53 19.83
N ILE A 6 36.19 -37.88 19.53
CA ILE A 6 35.38 -38.98 20.12
C ILE A 6 33.98 -38.99 19.44
N ARG A 7 33.44 -40.21 19.30
CA ARG A 7 32.14 -40.65 18.74
C ARG A 7 30.88 -40.27 19.56
N LYS A 8 29.70 -40.37 18.92
CA LYS A 8 28.50 -41.17 19.31
C LYS A 8 27.46 -41.04 18.16
N SER A 9 27.13 -42.05 17.35
CA SER A 9 26.42 -43.33 17.56
C SER A 9 24.90 -43.25 17.29
N GLY A 10 24.44 -44.06 16.32
CA GLY A 10 23.07 -44.59 16.16
C GLY A 10 22.12 -43.72 15.33
N LEU A 11 21.26 -44.23 14.46
CA LEU A 11 20.83 -45.60 14.19
C LEU A 11 19.92 -45.51 12.94
N ASP A 12 20.33 -45.99 11.76
CA ASP A 12 19.46 -46.03 10.57
C ASP A 12 19.34 -47.47 10.08
N ASP A 13 18.18 -48.07 10.38
CA ASP A 13 17.75 -49.41 9.96
C ASP A 13 17.09 -49.31 8.57
N PRO A 14 17.59 -50.02 7.54
CA PRO A 14 17.07 -49.95 6.20
C PRO A 14 16.13 -51.13 5.91
N SER A 15 14.94 -51.13 6.48
CA SER A 15 13.85 -51.98 5.97
C SER A 15 12.52 -51.65 6.63
N LEU A 16 11.53 -51.22 5.84
CA LEU A 16 10.15 -51.75 5.86
C LEU A 16 9.22 -50.90 4.94
N ARG A 17 9.09 -51.37 3.70
CA ARG A 17 7.82 -51.63 3.00
C ARG A 17 6.80 -50.49 2.87
N SER A 18 6.71 -49.93 1.67
CA SER A 18 5.41 -49.64 1.02
C SER A 18 4.71 -50.99 0.69
N PRO A 19 3.37 -51.09 0.63
CA PRO A 19 2.54 -50.37 -0.35
C PRO A 19 1.25 -49.73 0.21
N LEU A 20 0.84 -48.62 -0.42
CA LEU A 20 -0.49 -48.01 -0.29
C LEU A 20 -1.53 -48.88 -1.00
N PRO A 21 -2.76 -49.05 -0.47
CA PRO A 21 -3.87 -49.61 -1.24
C PRO A 21 -4.50 -48.53 -2.14
N ILE A 22 -4.69 -48.93 -3.40
CA ILE A 22 -5.48 -48.24 -4.42
C ILE A 22 -6.93 -48.70 -4.27
N HIS A 23 -7.82 -47.78 -3.91
CA HIS A 23 -9.26 -47.76 -4.21
C HIS A 23 -9.72 -46.37 -3.75
N GLY A 24 -10.04 -45.40 -4.62
CA GLY A 24 -10.99 -45.49 -5.71
C GLY A 24 -12.24 -44.73 -5.27
N TRP A 25 -12.28 -43.42 -5.51
CA TRP A 25 -13.53 -42.67 -5.63
C TRP A 25 -13.40 -41.65 -6.75
N LEU A 26 -14.43 -41.72 -7.58
CA LEU A 26 -14.72 -41.04 -8.82
C LEU A 26 -14.99 -39.55 -8.55
N GLU A 27 -14.54 -38.75 -9.51
CA GLU A 27 -14.92 -37.40 -9.91
C GLU A 27 -16.02 -36.70 -9.09
N ASP A 28 -15.67 -35.54 -8.55
CA ASP A 28 -16.49 -34.35 -8.76
C ASP A 28 -15.52 -33.22 -9.14
N HIS A 29 -15.47 -32.90 -10.43
CA HIS A 29 -14.91 -31.65 -10.91
C HIS A 29 -15.81 -30.53 -10.39
N ALA A 30 -15.58 -30.11 -9.15
CA ALA A 30 -15.98 -28.78 -8.74
C ALA A 30 -15.20 -27.81 -9.64
N GLU A 31 -15.89 -27.27 -10.65
CA GLU A 31 -15.45 -26.07 -11.35
C GLU A 31 -14.92 -25.09 -10.30
N PRO A 32 -13.75 -24.46 -10.51
CA PRO A 32 -13.35 -23.38 -9.65
C PRO A 32 -14.46 -22.33 -9.78
N ASP A 33 -15.27 -22.20 -8.74
CA ASP A 33 -16.24 -21.13 -8.61
C ASP A 33 -15.41 -19.84 -8.70
N HIS A 34 -15.34 -19.26 -9.91
CA HIS A 34 -14.72 -17.96 -10.20
C HIS A 34 -15.60 -16.83 -9.64
N ARG A 35 -16.18 -17.05 -8.46
CA ARG A 35 -16.52 -15.96 -7.56
C ARG A 35 -15.22 -15.43 -7.03
N LEU A 36 -14.67 -14.47 -7.77
CA LEU A 36 -13.77 -13.46 -7.21
C LEU A 36 -14.31 -13.12 -5.81
N PRO A 37 -13.52 -13.31 -4.74
CA PRO A 37 -13.96 -12.80 -3.45
C PRO A 37 -14.28 -11.33 -3.63
N ALA A 38 -15.41 -10.91 -3.05
CA ALA A 38 -15.82 -9.52 -2.97
C ALA A 38 -14.86 -8.74 -2.03
N ASP A 39 -13.57 -8.70 -2.34
CA ASP A 39 -12.57 -7.85 -1.68
C ASP A 39 -12.48 -6.54 -2.45
N ARG A 40 -13.55 -5.75 -2.37
CA ARG A 40 -13.49 -4.32 -2.65
C ARG A 40 -12.91 -3.60 -1.44
N ASP A 41 -11.66 -3.85 -1.07
CA ASP A 41 -10.93 -3.14 0.00
C ASP A 41 -9.40 -3.38 -0.07
N ALA A 42 -8.85 -3.66 -1.25
CA ALA A 42 -7.39 -3.74 -1.39
C ALA A 42 -6.81 -2.32 -1.35
N ASP A 43 -5.93 -2.06 -0.37
CA ASP A 43 -5.11 -0.85 -0.37
C ASP A 43 -4.36 -0.76 -1.71
N LEU A 44 -4.42 0.40 -2.36
CA LEU A 44 -3.63 0.67 -3.56
C LEU A 44 -2.46 1.59 -3.23
N ALA A 45 -1.33 1.38 -3.90
CA ALA A 45 -0.19 2.26 -3.78
C ALA A 45 -0.46 3.57 -4.54
N PHE A 46 -0.36 4.70 -3.85
CA PHE A 46 -0.52 6.03 -4.43
C PHE A 46 0.68 6.91 -4.15
N SER A 47 1.15 7.58 -5.20
CA SER A 47 2.07 8.72 -5.10
C SER A 47 1.29 10.00 -4.80
N ILE A 48 1.75 10.78 -3.82
CA ILE A 48 1.10 12.03 -3.42
C ILE A 48 1.99 13.21 -3.79
N HIS A 49 1.45 14.09 -4.64
CA HIS A 49 2.08 15.30 -5.12
C HIS A 49 1.34 16.52 -4.58
N LEU A 50 2.08 17.51 -4.11
CA LEU A 50 1.54 18.75 -3.58
C LEU A 50 2.08 19.93 -4.39
N PHE A 51 1.17 20.81 -4.80
CA PHE A 51 1.48 22.02 -5.55
C PHE A 51 0.89 23.22 -4.83
N ARG A 52 1.68 24.26 -4.69
CA ARG A 52 1.15 25.56 -4.27
C ARG A 52 0.66 26.30 -5.50
N LEU A 53 -0.61 26.70 -5.49
CA LEU A 53 -1.15 27.53 -6.54
C LEU A 53 -0.98 29.00 -6.20
N THR A 54 -0.56 29.77 -7.20
CA THR A 54 -0.53 31.22 -7.14
C THR A 54 -1.83 31.74 -7.73
N VAL A 55 -2.88 31.83 -6.89
CA VAL A 55 -4.17 32.39 -7.29
C VAL A 55 -4.30 33.78 -6.66
N PRO A 56 -4.45 34.86 -7.45
CA PRO A 56 -4.45 36.24 -6.93
C PRO A 56 -5.52 36.54 -5.86
N GLN A 57 -6.62 35.79 -5.86
CA GLN A 57 -7.80 36.03 -5.01
C GLN A 57 -7.94 35.04 -3.85
N GLN A 58 -7.13 33.99 -3.78
CA GLN A 58 -7.19 33.00 -2.70
C GLN A 58 -5.91 33.01 -1.87
N ARG A 59 -6.02 32.70 -0.58
CA ARG A 59 -4.85 32.51 0.30
C ARG A 59 -4.09 31.25 -0.13
N ARG A 60 -3.27 31.35 -1.19
CA ARG A 60 -2.31 30.36 -1.70
C ARG A 60 -2.76 28.91 -1.49
N PRO A 61 -3.82 28.46 -2.18
CA PRO A 61 -4.34 27.13 -1.94
C PRO A 61 -3.30 26.07 -2.36
N ILE A 62 -3.37 24.92 -1.71
CA ILE A 62 -2.55 23.77 -2.00
C ILE A 62 -3.42 22.79 -2.78
N ARG A 63 -2.96 22.44 -3.97
CA ARG A 63 -3.48 21.35 -4.78
C ARG A 63 -2.73 20.08 -4.40
N ILE A 64 -3.44 19.02 -4.06
CA ILE A 64 -2.88 17.68 -3.87
C ILE A 64 -3.36 16.82 -5.03
N LEU A 65 -2.43 16.18 -5.73
CA LEU A 65 -2.69 15.16 -6.71
C LEU A 65 -2.25 13.80 -6.15
N ILE A 66 -3.16 12.84 -6.14
CA ILE A 66 -2.94 11.48 -5.68
C ILE A 66 -3.06 10.59 -6.90
N VAL A 67 -1.95 9.94 -7.26
CA VAL A 67 -1.81 9.19 -8.52
C VAL A 67 -1.51 7.75 -8.16
N ALA A 68 -2.31 6.81 -8.68
CA ALA A 68 -2.02 5.38 -8.50
C ALA A 68 -0.63 5.07 -9.09
N ALA A 69 0.24 4.44 -8.29
CA ALA A 69 1.64 4.23 -8.64
C ALA A 69 1.81 3.10 -9.68
N ILE A 70 0.90 2.13 -9.65
CA ILE A 70 0.92 0.95 -10.49
C ILE A 70 -0.54 0.76 -10.91
N ASP A 71 -0.77 0.73 -12.22
CA ASP A 71 -2.08 0.67 -12.88
C ASP A 71 -2.92 1.97 -12.80
N ILE A 72 -3.59 2.29 -13.91
CA ILE A 72 -4.35 3.52 -14.17
C ILE A 72 -5.67 3.52 -13.37
N TYR A 73 -5.59 3.29 -12.06
CA TYR A 73 -6.75 3.15 -11.18
C TYR A 73 -7.43 4.49 -10.90
N GLY A 74 -6.69 5.59 -10.94
CA GLY A 74 -7.28 6.92 -10.77
C GLY A 74 -6.25 8.02 -10.53
N ILE A 75 -6.59 9.21 -10.99
CA ILE A 75 -5.97 10.46 -10.54
C ILE A 75 -7.01 11.17 -9.68
N TYR A 76 -6.66 11.47 -8.44
CA TYR A 76 -7.53 12.17 -7.51
C TYR A 76 -6.93 13.53 -7.15
N GLU A 77 -7.78 14.54 -7.06
CA GLU A 77 -7.42 15.91 -6.77
C GLU A 77 -8.15 16.44 -5.54
N GLY A 78 -7.40 17.13 -4.67
CA GLY A 78 -7.97 17.89 -3.56
C GLY A 78 -7.39 19.29 -3.52
N LEU A 79 -8.24 20.31 -3.36
CA LEU A 79 -7.83 21.71 -3.25
C LEU A 79 -8.18 22.26 -1.87
N GLY A 80 -7.18 22.73 -1.12
CA GLY A 80 -7.41 23.20 0.24
C GLY A 80 -6.36 24.14 0.80
N SER A 81 -6.66 24.71 1.96
CA SER A 81 -5.72 25.49 2.76
C SER A 81 -4.59 24.62 3.32
N ARG A 82 -3.53 25.25 3.84
CA ARG A 82 -2.46 24.56 4.58
C ARG A 82 -2.98 23.67 5.72
N SER A 83 -3.98 24.15 6.46
CA SER A 83 -4.59 23.41 7.57
C SER A 83 -5.33 22.16 7.06
N GLN A 84 -6.11 22.30 5.99
CA GLN A 84 -6.80 21.17 5.36
C GLN A 84 -5.81 20.15 4.80
N CYS A 85 -4.77 20.61 4.10
CA CYS A 85 -3.71 19.75 3.58
C CYS A 85 -3.02 18.95 4.71
N SER A 86 -2.66 19.59 5.83
CA SER A 86 -2.08 18.89 6.99
C SER A 86 -3.01 17.80 7.54
N LYS A 87 -4.32 18.08 7.60
CA LYS A 87 -5.34 17.10 8.04
C LYS A 87 -5.48 15.94 7.04
N TRP A 88 -5.51 16.22 5.74
CA TRP A 88 -5.56 15.18 4.71
C TRP A 88 -4.34 14.27 4.79
N LEU A 89 -3.12 14.83 4.85
CA LEU A 89 -1.90 14.01 4.96
C LEU A 89 -1.90 13.10 6.20
N ASN A 90 -2.40 13.59 7.34
CA ASN A 90 -2.55 12.75 8.53
C ASN A 90 -3.57 11.61 8.33
N ARG A 91 -4.70 11.89 7.66
CA ARG A 91 -5.74 10.89 7.43
C ARG A 91 -5.37 9.87 6.35
N LEU A 92 -4.78 10.33 5.24
CA LEU A 92 -4.30 9.48 4.14
C LEU A 92 -3.28 8.45 4.66
N SER A 93 -2.31 8.92 5.44
CA SER A 93 -1.28 8.06 6.02
C SER A 93 -1.74 7.19 7.19
N GLY A 94 -3.01 7.24 7.61
CA GLY A 94 -3.47 6.55 8.82
C GLY A 94 -2.72 7.00 10.10
N GLY A 95 -2.16 8.21 10.11
CA GLY A 95 -1.35 8.74 11.21
C GLY A 95 0.13 8.30 11.21
N THR A 96 0.59 7.51 10.24
CA THR A 96 1.98 7.00 10.19
C THR A 96 3.01 8.09 9.92
N ILE A 97 2.67 9.11 9.12
CA ILE A 97 3.58 10.24 8.89
C ILE A 97 3.55 11.14 10.13
N SER A 98 4.67 11.24 10.85
CA SER A 98 4.76 12.09 12.05
C SER A 98 4.41 13.56 11.79
N LYS A 99 3.96 14.27 12.83
CA LYS A 99 3.68 15.73 12.76
C LYS A 99 4.87 16.52 12.21
N ARG A 100 6.08 16.23 12.70
CA ARG A 100 7.33 16.89 12.25
C ARG A 100 7.59 16.67 10.77
N HIS A 101 7.35 15.46 10.27
CA HIS A 101 7.54 15.15 8.86
C HIS A 101 6.52 15.89 7.98
N ARG A 102 5.26 15.96 8.39
CA ARG A 102 4.23 16.77 7.70
C ARG A 102 4.58 18.25 7.68
N GLU A 103 5.04 18.81 8.79
CA GLU A 103 5.45 20.21 8.87
C GLU A 103 6.65 20.49 7.95
N ASN A 104 7.62 19.57 7.89
CA ASN A 104 8.76 19.69 6.98
C ASN A 104 8.32 19.65 5.51
N LEU A 105 7.43 18.74 5.14
CA LEU A 105 6.87 18.66 3.79
C LEU A 105 6.17 19.97 3.39
N LEU A 106 5.32 20.49 4.28
CA LEU A 106 4.62 21.75 4.05
C LEU A 106 5.56 22.95 3.96
N ARG A 107 6.70 22.92 4.67
CA ARG A 107 7.76 23.93 4.55
C ARG A 107 8.50 23.84 3.21
N ILE A 108 8.83 22.62 2.75
CA ILE A 108 9.40 22.39 1.41
C ILE A 108 8.45 22.96 0.35
N LEU A 109 7.16 22.67 0.47
CA LEU A 109 6.12 23.22 -0.39
C LEU A 109 6.05 24.76 -0.34
N ASP A 110 6.26 25.37 0.82
CA ASP A 110 6.31 26.83 0.95
C ASP A 110 7.49 27.46 0.19
N MET A 111 8.63 26.76 0.16
CA MET A 111 9.87 27.24 -0.45
C MET A 111 9.93 26.97 -1.96
N HIS A 112 9.49 25.79 -2.38
CA HIS A 112 9.69 25.30 -3.75
C HIS A 112 8.40 25.24 -4.58
N SER A 113 7.24 25.56 -3.98
CA SER A 113 5.90 25.44 -4.61
C SER A 113 5.51 24.02 -5.03
N TYR A 114 6.36 23.03 -4.77
CA TYR A 114 6.14 21.62 -5.03
C TYR A 114 6.73 20.77 -3.90
N ALA A 115 6.04 19.70 -3.54
CA ALA A 115 6.57 18.65 -2.67
C ALA A 115 5.90 17.31 -3.02
N ALA A 116 6.60 16.20 -2.80
CA ALA A 116 6.05 14.86 -2.98
C ALA A 116 6.29 14.01 -1.73
N LEU A 117 5.40 13.06 -1.49
CA LEU A 117 5.59 12.01 -0.50
C LEU A 117 5.91 10.69 -1.18
N PRO A 118 6.62 9.79 -0.47
CA PRO A 118 6.71 8.39 -0.87
C PRO A 118 5.33 7.77 -1.04
N GLU A 119 5.28 6.65 -1.75
CA GLU A 119 4.06 5.88 -1.94
C GLU A 119 3.39 5.54 -0.62
N LEU A 120 2.07 5.79 -0.57
CA LEU A 120 1.22 5.37 0.52
C LEU A 120 0.22 4.34 0.01
N TRP A 121 -0.03 3.33 0.82
CA TRP A 121 -1.10 2.37 0.63
C TRP A 121 -2.38 3.00 1.17
N ILE A 122 -3.33 3.27 0.27
CA ILE A 122 -4.58 4.00 0.59
C ILE A 122 -5.75 3.20 0.03
N PRO A 123 -6.79 2.94 0.84
CA PRO A 123 -8.08 2.49 0.33
C PRO A 123 -8.68 3.54 -0.62
N PRO A 124 -9.16 3.19 -1.83
CA PRO A 124 -9.74 4.17 -2.75
C PRO A 124 -10.96 4.91 -2.18
N ASP A 125 -11.81 4.23 -1.42
CA ASP A 125 -12.99 4.80 -0.73
C ASP A 125 -12.60 5.90 0.29
N ARG A 126 -11.41 5.81 0.88
CA ARG A 126 -10.86 6.86 1.76
C ARG A 126 -10.63 8.16 1.00
N LEU A 127 -10.28 8.11 -0.29
CA LEU A 127 -10.10 9.32 -1.09
C LEU A 127 -11.43 10.04 -1.27
N ASP A 128 -12.48 9.31 -1.62
CA ASP A 128 -13.84 9.83 -1.78
C ASP A 128 -14.37 10.39 -0.45
N PHE A 129 -14.20 9.66 0.67
CA PHE A 129 -14.60 10.12 2.00
C PHE A 129 -13.88 11.40 2.45
N LEU A 130 -12.62 11.59 2.04
CA LEU A 130 -11.84 12.79 2.34
C LEU A 130 -12.19 13.98 1.44
N GLY A 131 -13.09 13.78 0.47
CA GLY A 131 -13.55 14.79 -0.48
C GLY A 131 -12.59 15.03 -1.63
N PHE A 132 -11.73 14.07 -1.97
CA PHE A 132 -10.94 14.14 -3.19
C PHE A 132 -11.84 13.84 -4.39
N GLN A 133 -11.63 14.58 -5.47
CA GLN A 133 -12.34 14.39 -6.73
C GLN A 133 -11.48 13.58 -7.69
N ARG A 134 -12.05 12.55 -8.32
CA ARG A 134 -11.41 11.85 -9.43
C ARG A 134 -11.38 12.74 -10.69
N VAL A 135 -10.23 12.87 -11.37
CA VAL A 135 -9.97 13.84 -12.45
C VAL A 135 -9.36 13.25 -13.74
N ASP A 136 -9.25 11.92 -13.84
CA ASP A 136 -8.78 11.19 -15.02
C ASP A 136 -9.90 10.82 -16.02
N GLY A 137 -11.05 11.51 -15.95
CA GLY A 137 -12.22 11.31 -16.83
C GLY A 137 -12.19 12.09 -18.13
#